data_AF-A0AAD4TBZ4-F1
#
_entry.id   AF-A0AAD4TBZ4-F1
#
_cell.length_a   1.000
_cell.length_b   1.000
_cell.length_c   1.000
_cell.angle_alpha   90.00
_cell.angle_beta   90.00
_cell.angle_gamma   90.00
#
_symmetry.space_group_name_H-M   'P 1'
#
loop_
_entity.id
_entity.type
_entity.pdbx_description
1 polymer ?
#
loop_
_entity_poly.entity_id
_entity_poly.type
_entity_poly.pdbx_seq_one_letter_code
_entity_poly.pdbx_strand_id
1 'polypeptide(L)' 'MEGAAEVPKVGKGGRKGGERKKAVTKSVKAGLTFPVGRMARYLKKGRYAERVGSGAPVYLAAVLEYLAAE' A
#
# COMPACT_ATOMS: atom_id res chain seq x y z
N MET A 1 -40.11 -26.37 -13.44
CA MET A 1 -38.64 -26.23 -13.60
C MET A 1 -38.36 -24.74 -13.63
N GLU A 2 -38.28 -24.13 -12.45
CA GLU A 2 -38.02 -22.69 -12.29
C GLU A 2 -36.58 -22.38 -12.71
N GLY A 3 -36.43 -21.48 -13.68
CA GLY A 3 -35.14 -20.97 -14.10
C GLY A 3 -34.59 -20.01 -13.04
N ALA A 4 -33.45 -20.38 -12.45
CA ALA A 4 -32.74 -19.54 -11.51
C ALA A 4 -32.27 -18.25 -12.21
N ALA A 5 -32.72 -17.10 -11.70
CA ALA A 5 -32.28 -15.79 -12.11
C ALA A 5 -30.77 -15.62 -11.86
N GLU A 6 -30.04 -15.17 -12.89
CA GLU A 6 -28.64 -14.80 -12.79
C GLU A 6 -28.52 -13.50 -11.97
N VAL A 7 -27.89 -13.58 -10.79
CA VAL A 7 -27.65 -12.42 -9.93
C VAL A 7 -26.46 -11.62 -10.51
N PRO A 8 -26.62 -10.34 -10.88
CA PRO A 8 -25.53 -9.56 -11.45
C PRO A 8 -24.46 -9.30 -10.38
N LYS A 9 -23.23 -9.76 -10.62
CA LYS A 9 -22.08 -9.44 -9.78
C LYS A 9 -21.74 -7.96 -9.92
N VAL A 10 -22.10 -7.15 -8.93
CA VAL A 10 -21.59 -5.77 -8.77
C VAL A 10 -20.09 -5.83 -8.52
N GLY A 11 -19.32 -5.80 -9.62
CA GLY A 11 -17.88 -5.66 -9.59
C GLY A 11 -17.50 -4.22 -9.22
N LYS A 12 -17.17 -4.03 -7.94
CA LYS A 12 -16.53 -2.86 -7.31
C LYS A 12 -15.86 -1.91 -8.33
N GLY A 13 -16.55 -0.83 -8.67
CA GLY A 13 -16.07 0.24 -9.54
C GLY A 13 -14.96 1.07 -8.87
N GLY A 14 -13.74 0.52 -8.83
CA GLY A 14 -12.54 1.24 -8.43
C GLY A 14 -11.80 1.71 -9.67
N ARG A 15 -12.05 2.95 -10.12
CA ARG A 15 -11.29 3.72 -11.14
C ARG A 15 -10.62 2.84 -12.21
N LYS A 16 -11.39 2.00 -12.89
CA LYS A 16 -10.93 1.10 -13.96
C LYS A 16 -11.59 1.58 -15.25
N GLY A 17 -10.96 2.52 -15.93
CA GLY A 17 -11.51 3.06 -17.19
C GLY A 17 -11.03 4.45 -17.61
N GLY A 18 -9.98 5.00 -16.99
CA GLY A 18 -9.37 6.25 -17.41
C GLY A 18 -7.85 6.14 -17.46
N GLU A 19 -7.21 7.04 -18.19
CA GLU A 19 -5.75 7.11 -18.30
C GLU A 19 -5.11 7.13 -16.91
N ARG A 20 -4.27 6.12 -16.62
CA ARG A 20 -3.65 5.99 -15.30
C ARG A 20 -2.58 7.07 -15.16
N LYS A 21 -2.82 8.01 -14.25
CA LYS A 21 -1.77 8.95 -13.81
C LYS A 21 -0.53 8.17 -13.37
N LYS A 22 0.66 8.71 -13.69
CA LYS A 22 1.94 8.13 -13.27
C LYS A 22 1.91 7.82 -11.77
N ALA A 23 2.33 6.62 -11.40
CA ALA A 23 2.34 6.20 -10.01
C ALA A 23 3.41 6.99 -9.24
N VAL A 24 3.00 7.66 -8.17
CA VAL A 24 3.92 8.32 -7.23
C VAL A 24 4.23 7.35 -6.10
N THR A 25 5.52 7.17 -5.79
CA THR A 25 5.97 6.23 -4.75
C THR A 25 5.59 6.73 -3.37
N LYS A 26 5.50 5.81 -2.40
CA LYS A 26 5.22 6.17 -1.00
C LYS A 26 6.32 7.03 -0.37
N SER A 27 7.58 6.79 -0.76
CA SER A 27 8.71 7.62 -0.33
C SER A 27 8.56 9.06 -0.80
N VAL A 28 8.29 9.28 -2.10
CA VAL A 28 8.08 10.63 -2.65
C VAL A 28 6.87 11.31 -2.00
N LYS A 29 5.76 10.59 -1.77
CA LYS A 29 4.59 11.15 -1.07
C LYS A 29 4.87 11.52 0.38
N ALA A 30 5.80 10.83 1.04
CA ALA A 30 6.15 11.06 2.44
C ALA A 30 7.31 12.05 2.61
N GLY A 31 7.96 12.48 1.53
CA GLY A 31 9.16 13.34 1.59
C GLY A 31 10.39 12.64 2.19
N LEU A 32 10.47 11.31 2.08
CA LEU A 32 11.55 10.50 2.65
C LEU A 32 12.47 9.98 1.54
N THR A 33 13.78 10.05 1.77
CA THR A 33 14.83 9.43 0.94
C THR A 33 14.80 7.91 1.10
N PHE A 34 14.51 7.43 2.31
CA PHE A 34 14.48 6.01 2.61
C PHE A 34 13.29 5.31 1.92
N PRO A 35 13.47 4.04 1.50
CA PRO A 35 12.49 3.33 0.67
C PRO A 35 11.32 2.76 1.50
N VAL A 36 10.25 3.54 1.68
CA VAL A 36 9.04 3.16 2.43
C VAL A 36 8.41 1.85 1.92
N GLY A 37 8.36 1.65 0.60
CA GLY A 37 7.82 0.42 0.00
C GLY A 37 8.62 -0.83 0.38
N ARG A 38 9.95 -0.69 0.55
CA ARG A 38 10.83 -1.76 0.98
C ARG A 38 10.64 -2.07 2.47
N MET A 39 10.53 -1.04 3.31
CA MET A 39 10.22 -1.21 4.74
C MET A 39 8.90 -1.95 4.94
N ALA A 40 7.86 -1.59 4.18
CA ALA A 40 6.57 -2.29 4.23
C ALA A 40 6.70 -3.78 3.88
N ARG A 41 7.55 -4.13 2.90
CA ARG A 41 7.80 -5.52 2.52
C ARG A 41 8.54 -6.28 3.63
N TYR A 42 9.54 -5.67 4.25
CA TYR A 42 10.29 -6.31 5.34
C TYR A 42 9.45 -6.50 6.60
N LEU A 43 8.59 -5.54 6.95
CA LEU A 43 7.64 -5.70 8.06
C LEU A 43 6.70 -6.91 7.85
N LYS A 44 6.23 -7.14 6.62
CA LYS A 44 5.40 -8.31 6.30
C LYS A 44 6.20 -9.62 6.32
N LYS A 45 7.40 -9.62 5.74
CA LYS A 45 8.26 -10.82 5.71
C LYS A 45 8.75 -11.22 7.09
N GLY A 46 8.99 -10.26 7.98
CA GLY A 46 9.41 -10.49 9.36
C GLY A 46 8.33 -11.06 10.28
N ARG A 47 7.07 -11.13 9.82
CA ARG A 47 5.93 -11.68 10.60
C ARG A 47 5.75 -11.04 11.99
N TYR A 48 6.12 -9.76 12.13
CA TYR A 48 6.03 -9.03 13.42
C TYR A 48 4.60 -8.83 13.93
N ALA A 49 3.61 -8.87 13.02
CA ALA A 49 2.20 -8.82 13.34
C ALA A 49 1.39 -9.47 12.21
N GLU A 50 0.15 -9.89 12.51
CA GLU A 50 -0.78 -10.41 11.50
C GLU A 50 -1.13 -9.34 10.44
N ARG A 51 -1.25 -8.09 10.87
CA ARG A 51 -1.53 -6.93 10.00
C ARG A 51 -0.56 -5.80 10.31
N VAL A 52 -0.13 -5.11 9.25
CA VAL A 52 0.75 -3.94 9.34
C VAL A 52 -0.03 -2.73 8.85
N GLY A 53 -0.21 -1.73 9.71
CA GLY A 53 -0.87 -0.47 9.37
C GLY A 53 -0.13 0.28 8.25
N SER A 54 -0.87 1.05 7.45
CA SER A 54 -0.30 1.75 6.29
C SER A 54 0.76 2.80 6.64
N GLY A 55 0.64 3.41 7.83
CA GLY A 55 1.59 4.40 8.37
C GLY A 55 2.83 3.82 9.03
N ALA A 56 2.79 2.56 9.48
CA ALA A 56 3.93 1.92 10.15
C ALA A 56 5.24 1.95 9.33
N PRO A 57 5.26 1.59 8.03
CA PRO A 57 6.49 1.68 7.24
C PRO A 57 6.94 3.12 6.94
N VAL A 58 6.05 4.11 7.05
CA VAL A 58 6.40 5.53 6.86
C VAL A 58 7.13 6.03 8.10
N TYR A 59 6.56 5.79 9.29
CA TYR A 59 7.17 6.17 10.55
C TYR A 59 8.54 5.50 10.75
N LEU A 60 8.63 4.19 10.51
CA LEU A 60 9.88 3.47 10.60
C LEU A 60 10.94 4.02 9.63
N ALA A 61 10.57 4.32 8.39
CA ALA A 61 11.50 4.89 7.42
C ALA A 61 11.99 6.28 7.86
N ALA A 62 11.10 7.12 8.40
CA ALA A 62 11.46 8.46 8.87
C ALA A 62 12.44 8.42 10.04
N VAL A 63 12.20 7.56 11.04
CA VAL A 63 13.11 7.41 12.19
C VAL A 63 14.47 6.89 11.75
N LEU A 64 14.52 5.87 10.89
CA LEU A 64 15.78 5.33 10.39
C LEU A 64 16.54 6.32 9.50
N GLU A 65 15.83 7.14 8.72
CA GLU A 65 16.44 8.19 7.90
C GLU A 65 17.02 9.30 8.78
N TYR A 66 16.28 9.73 9.81
CA TYR A 66 16.78 10.71 10.78
C TYR A 66 18.06 10.22 11.46
N LEU A 67 18.06 8.98 11.97
CA LEU A 67 19.23 8.41 12.64
C LEU A 67 20.43 8.16 11.71
N ALA A 68 20.21 7.99 10.40
CA ALA A 68 21.29 7.80 9.43
C ALA A 68 21.83 9.13 8.88
N ALA A 69 21.10 10.22 9.07
CA ALA A 69 21.49 11.57 8.67
C ALA A 69 22.26 12.32 9.76
N GLU A 70 22.08 11.93 11.02
CA GLU A 70 22.91 12.35 12.16
C GLU A 70 24.31 11.72 12.09
#